data_AF-A0A2D8VEC0-F1
#
_entry.id   AF-A0A2D8VEC0-F1
#
_cell.length_a   1.000
_cell.length_b   1.000
_cell.length_c   1.000
_cell.angle_alpha   90.00
_cell.angle_beta   90.00
_cell.angle_gamma   90.00
#
_symmetry.space_group_name_H-M   'P 1'
#
loop_
_entity.id
_entity.type
_entity.pdbx_description
1 polymer ?
#
loop_
_entity_poly.entity_id
_entity_poly.type
_entity_poly.pdbx_seq_one_letter_code
_entity_poly.pdbx_strand_id
1 'polypeptide(L)'
;MEESNKLGYAFSICRSYYSSIDSLIDDIESNGIDKRNVLFVSSQEAESETLFYRGCEVRKVTYSGLHLTQAIFLSENHRDYEGTRHWFLLPSTVRMGAGFHSEVTSMLRSVDFDFECFPVLNPQVSPTMDMAVVSLDHIKAYREFLQEIKLSHFNDEDLVELKRNLILSENLFLGINHPMEIQRKSNIKAILPDGVAPPRNFMINSIDEVEVEYRKYKRKKLKQSHFKPINLTKYQRTHRGLKRIVMDCDGGFPDP
;
A
#
# COMPACT_ATOMS: atom_id res chain seq x y z
N MET A 1 -5.37 29.65 6.25
CA MET A 1 -4.46 28.81 5.44
C MET A 1 -3.81 27.84 6.41
N GLU A 2 -3.98 26.53 6.40
CA GLU A 2 -4.57 25.57 5.45
C GLU A 2 -5.11 24.39 6.31
N GLU A 3 -6.41 24.18 6.37
CA GLU A 3 -7.01 22.98 7.00
C GLU A 3 -7.57 21.98 5.97
N SER A 4 -7.55 22.31 4.68
CA SER A 4 -8.34 21.58 3.68
C SER A 4 -7.68 20.33 3.09
N ASN A 5 -6.38 20.11 3.29
CA ASN A 5 -5.62 19.08 2.55
C ASN A 5 -4.78 18.19 3.49
N LYS A 6 -5.42 17.56 4.49
CA LYS A 6 -4.74 16.68 5.44
C LYS A 6 -4.46 15.32 4.80
N LEU A 7 -3.19 15.05 4.47
CA LEU A 7 -2.69 13.76 4.01
C LEU A 7 -2.30 12.89 5.21
N GLY A 8 -2.89 11.71 5.32
CA GLY A 8 -2.48 10.64 6.22
C GLY A 8 -1.55 9.63 5.53
N TYR A 9 -0.79 8.88 6.32
CA TYR A 9 0.04 7.77 5.85
C TYR A 9 -0.43 6.48 6.53
N ALA A 10 -0.86 5.51 5.74
CA ALA A 10 -1.33 4.22 6.26
C ALA A 10 -0.41 3.09 5.80
N PHE A 11 0.20 2.41 6.76
CA PHE A 11 1.11 1.30 6.52
C PHE A 11 0.44 -0.04 6.78
N SER A 12 0.50 -0.94 5.81
CA SER A 12 0.20 -2.36 6.04
C SER A 12 1.41 -3.05 6.66
N ILE A 13 1.23 -3.56 7.89
CA ILE A 13 2.17 -4.44 8.55
C ILE A 13 1.52 -5.80 8.89
N CYS A 14 2.29 -6.79 9.34
CA CYS A 14 1.74 -7.98 9.97
C CYS A 14 2.63 -8.49 11.09
N ARG A 15 2.05 -9.35 11.93
CA ARG A 15 2.69 -9.96 13.11
C ARG A 15 4.13 -10.43 12.89
N SER A 16 4.41 -11.08 11.78
CA SER A 16 5.70 -11.73 11.53
C SER A 16 6.80 -10.77 11.06
N TYR A 17 6.46 -9.58 10.58
CA TYR A 17 7.43 -8.51 10.29
C TYR A 17 7.12 -7.22 11.06
N TYR A 18 6.47 -7.33 12.22
CA TYR A 18 6.17 -6.20 13.08
C TYR A 18 7.41 -5.36 13.42
N SER A 19 8.58 -6.01 13.55
CA SER A 19 9.87 -5.34 13.78
C SER A 19 10.30 -4.37 12.68
N SER A 20 9.72 -4.43 11.48
CA SER A 20 9.99 -3.45 10.42
C SER A 20 9.47 -2.04 10.75
N ILE A 21 8.56 -1.93 11.72
CA ILE A 21 7.93 -0.67 12.12
C ILE A 21 8.97 0.38 12.55
N ASP A 22 10.06 -0.01 13.21
CA ASP A 22 11.08 0.93 13.70
C ASP A 22 11.72 1.70 12.55
N SER A 23 12.17 0.99 11.51
CA SER A 23 12.80 1.61 10.35
C SER A 23 11.85 2.53 9.57
N LEU A 24 10.54 2.22 9.57
CA LEU A 24 9.53 3.08 8.95
C LEU A 24 9.29 4.33 9.79
N ILE A 25 9.29 4.21 11.12
CA ILE A 25 9.16 5.37 12.01
C ILE A 25 10.40 6.26 11.92
N ASP A 26 11.60 5.69 11.78
CA ASP A 26 12.83 6.47 11.56
C ASP A 26 12.74 7.25 10.23
N ASP A 27 12.24 6.61 9.17
CA ASP A 27 11.98 7.25 7.88
C ASP A 27 10.94 8.38 7.99
N ILE A 28 9.84 8.16 8.72
CA ILE A 28 8.80 9.17 9.02
C ILE A 28 9.38 10.37 9.76
N GLU A 29 10.17 10.12 10.81
CA GLU A 29 10.84 11.15 11.61
C GLU A 29 11.81 11.97 10.75
N SER A 30 12.64 11.30 9.95
CA SER A 30 13.62 11.96 9.08
C SER A 30 12.98 12.82 7.98
N ASN A 31 11.76 12.49 7.57
CA ASN A 31 10.98 13.24 6.58
C ASN A 31 10.06 14.30 7.19
N GLY A 32 10.08 14.47 8.52
CA GLY A 32 9.25 15.48 9.21
C GLY A 32 7.74 15.23 9.09
N ILE A 33 7.33 13.98 8.86
CA ILE A 33 5.91 13.61 8.79
C ILE A 33 5.34 13.62 10.22
N ASP A 34 4.21 14.32 10.41
CA ASP A 34 3.52 14.34 11.70
C ASP A 34 2.98 12.94 12.03
N LYS A 35 3.53 12.33 13.09
CA LYS A 35 3.17 10.99 13.56
C LYS A 35 1.69 10.83 13.91
N ARG A 36 1.00 11.93 14.23
CA ARG A 36 -0.46 11.94 14.47
C ARG A 36 -1.28 11.67 13.21
N ASN A 37 -0.64 11.77 12.04
CA ASN A 37 -1.23 11.48 10.73
C ASN A 37 -0.76 10.12 10.20
N VAL A 38 -0.11 9.31 11.03
CA VAL A 38 0.41 7.99 10.66
C VAL A 38 -0.42 6.90 11.35
N LEU A 39 -0.89 5.95 10.54
CA LEU A 39 -1.58 4.75 10.97
C LEU A 39 -0.81 3.51 10.52
N PHE A 40 -0.44 2.64 11.46
CA PHE A 40 0.01 1.29 11.15
C PHE A 40 -1.14 0.31 11.39
N VAL A 41 -1.43 -0.55 10.42
CA VAL A 41 -2.41 -1.63 10.58
C VAL A 41 -1.65 -2.97 10.53
N SER A 42 -1.48 -3.60 11.69
CA SER A 42 -0.82 -4.90 11.82
C SER A 42 -1.82 -6.03 11.69
N SER A 43 -1.70 -6.78 10.61
CA SER A 43 -2.55 -7.93 10.30
C SER A 43 -2.06 -9.23 10.95
N GLN A 44 -2.93 -10.25 10.94
CA GLN A 44 -2.63 -11.61 11.39
C GLN A 44 -2.25 -11.71 12.87
N GLU A 45 -2.75 -10.78 13.67
CA GLU A 45 -2.50 -10.75 15.10
C GLU A 45 -3.39 -11.76 15.83
N ALA A 46 -2.97 -12.18 17.03
CA ALA A 46 -3.77 -13.12 17.83
C ALA A 46 -5.08 -12.48 18.32
N GLU A 47 -5.05 -11.18 18.56
CA GLU A 47 -6.18 -10.40 19.05
C GLU A 47 -6.16 -9.00 18.45
N SER A 48 -7.33 -8.36 18.42
CA SER A 48 -7.45 -6.98 18.00
C SER A 48 -7.06 -6.05 19.14
N GLU A 49 -6.17 -5.10 18.88
CA GLU A 49 -5.63 -4.18 19.89
C GLU A 49 -5.40 -2.82 19.25
N THR A 50 -5.53 -1.76 20.05
CA THR A 50 -5.08 -0.41 19.68
C THR A 50 -4.02 0.04 20.64
N LEU A 51 -2.88 0.49 20.10
CA LEU A 51 -1.78 1.02 20.90
C LEU A 51 -1.12 2.18 20.18
N PHE A 52 -0.32 2.95 20.93
CA PHE A 52 0.57 3.94 20.37
C PHE A 52 2.01 3.46 20.49
N TYR A 53 2.73 3.44 19.37
CA TYR A 53 4.13 3.03 19.33
C TYR A 53 4.99 4.18 18.78
N ARG A 54 5.92 4.67 19.61
CA ARG A 54 6.78 5.85 19.32
C ARG A 54 6.00 7.08 18.82
N GLY A 55 4.74 7.23 19.25
CA GLY A 55 3.85 8.34 18.89
C GLY A 55 2.99 8.12 17.65
N CYS A 56 3.13 7.00 16.94
CA CYS A 56 2.27 6.60 15.83
C CYS A 56 1.15 5.68 16.33
N GLU A 57 -0.03 5.76 15.73
CA GLU A 57 -1.13 4.87 16.03
C GLU A 57 -0.90 3.50 15.38
N VAL A 58 -1.11 2.43 16.15
CA VAL A 58 -1.01 1.05 15.68
C VAL A 58 -2.31 0.31 15.99
N ARG A 59 -2.94 -0.22 14.95
CA ARG A 59 -4.15 -1.04 15.01
C ARG A 59 -3.79 -2.47 14.66
N LYS A 60 -3.81 -3.35 15.65
CA LYS A 60 -3.66 -4.79 15.48
C LYS A 60 -5.01 -5.39 15.11
N VAL A 61 -5.03 -6.21 14.08
CA VAL A 61 -6.24 -6.89 13.58
C VAL A 61 -5.95 -8.36 13.33
N THR A 62 -6.96 -9.20 13.58
CA THR A 62 -6.85 -10.65 13.45
C THR A 62 -6.94 -11.15 12.01
N TYR A 63 -7.42 -10.31 11.09
CA TYR A 63 -7.61 -10.63 9.68
C TYR A 63 -6.42 -10.18 8.81
N SER A 64 -6.44 -10.54 7.53
CA SER A 64 -5.48 -10.08 6.53
C SER A 64 -6.14 -9.75 5.21
N GLY A 65 -5.78 -8.59 4.64
CA GLY A 65 -5.96 -8.24 3.22
C GLY A 65 -4.62 -8.14 2.50
N LEU A 66 -3.56 -8.77 3.04
CA LEU A 66 -2.17 -8.56 2.64
C LEU A 66 -1.85 -7.06 2.62
N HIS A 67 -1.32 -6.53 1.51
CA HIS A 67 -0.92 -5.11 1.40
C HIS A 67 -2.09 -4.11 1.36
N LEU A 68 -3.35 -4.59 1.36
CA LEU A 68 -4.56 -3.75 1.42
C LEU A 68 -5.26 -3.83 2.79
N THR A 69 -4.66 -4.49 3.79
CA THR A 69 -5.27 -4.59 5.15
C THR A 69 -5.62 -3.22 5.74
N GLN A 70 -4.74 -2.24 5.59
CA GLN A 70 -4.96 -0.86 6.01
C GLN A 70 -6.14 -0.19 5.28
N ALA A 71 -6.36 -0.51 4.00
CA ALA A 71 -7.52 0.00 3.26
C ALA A 71 -8.82 -0.63 3.78
N ILE A 72 -8.81 -1.95 4.07
CA ILE A 72 -9.95 -2.64 4.71
C ILE A 72 -10.26 -1.96 6.05
N PHE A 73 -9.23 -1.75 6.89
CA PHE A 73 -9.39 -1.14 8.20
C PHE A 73 -9.96 0.27 8.11
N LEU A 74 -9.41 1.12 7.22
CA LEU A 74 -9.93 2.47 6.99
C LEU A 74 -11.38 2.45 6.48
N SER A 75 -11.73 1.50 5.60
CA SER A 75 -13.11 1.35 5.11
C SER A 75 -14.09 1.01 6.23
N GLU A 76 -13.69 0.12 7.15
CA GLU A 76 -14.51 -0.30 8.29
C GLU A 76 -14.63 0.76 9.38
N ASN A 77 -13.61 1.59 9.56
CA ASN A 77 -13.50 2.57 10.65
C ASN A 77 -13.43 4.02 10.15
N HIS A 78 -13.91 4.30 8.93
CA HIS A 78 -13.74 5.60 8.26
C HIS A 78 -14.20 6.80 9.09
N ARG A 79 -15.21 6.62 9.96
CA ARG A 79 -15.74 7.67 10.85
C ARG A 79 -14.67 8.23 11.80
N ASP A 80 -13.74 7.40 12.25
CA ASP A 80 -12.66 7.80 13.15
C ASP A 80 -11.60 8.66 12.42
N TYR A 81 -11.65 8.70 11.09
CA TYR A 81 -10.63 9.30 10.23
C TYR A 81 -11.18 10.38 9.29
N GLU A 82 -12.42 10.86 9.50
CA GLU A 82 -13.07 11.88 8.65
C GLU A 82 -12.27 13.19 8.55
N GLY A 83 -11.43 13.50 9.55
CA GLY A 83 -10.52 14.65 9.51
C GLY A 83 -9.33 14.50 8.54
N THR A 84 -9.14 13.32 7.94
CA THR A 84 -8.06 13.03 6.98
C THR A 84 -8.65 12.62 5.65
N ARG A 85 -8.61 13.55 4.68
CA ARG A 85 -9.27 13.40 3.39
C ARG A 85 -8.60 12.36 2.50
N HIS A 86 -7.27 12.34 2.48
CA HIS A 86 -6.48 11.45 1.63
C HIS A 86 -5.49 10.64 2.45
N TRP A 87 -5.26 9.41 2.03
CA TRP A 87 -4.35 8.47 2.66
C TRP A 87 -3.35 7.95 1.64
N PHE A 88 -2.06 8.11 1.93
CA PHE A 88 -1.02 7.39 1.22
C PHE A 88 -0.95 5.97 1.76
N LEU A 89 -1.45 5.02 0.97
CA LEU A 89 -1.41 3.60 1.29
C LEU A 89 -0.05 3.02 0.89
N LEU A 90 0.69 2.54 1.88
CA LEU A 90 2.05 2.02 1.72
C LEU A 90 2.17 0.63 2.36
N PRO A 91 2.86 -0.33 1.73
CA PRO A 91 3.26 -1.56 2.41
C PRO A 91 4.47 -1.28 3.31
N SER A 92 4.66 -2.07 4.37
CA SER A 92 5.86 -2.05 5.22
C SER A 92 7.19 -2.39 4.52
N THR A 93 7.15 -2.73 3.23
CA THR A 93 8.31 -3.08 2.41
C THR A 93 8.89 -1.90 1.65
N VAL A 94 8.62 -0.68 2.11
CA VAL A 94 9.15 0.55 1.53
C VAL A 94 10.20 1.18 2.43
N ARG A 95 11.04 2.04 1.84
CA ARG A 95 11.90 2.99 2.55
C ARG A 95 11.76 4.37 1.90
N MET A 96 11.63 5.39 2.74
CA MET A 96 11.50 6.78 2.30
C MET A 96 12.87 7.44 2.36
N GLY A 97 13.37 7.90 1.21
CA GLY A 97 14.59 8.69 1.17
C GLY A 97 14.36 10.11 1.67
N ALA A 98 15.45 10.84 1.83
CA ALA A 98 15.41 12.24 2.26
C ALA A 98 14.58 13.10 1.28
N GLY A 99 13.63 13.88 1.80
CA GLY A 99 12.77 14.74 0.99
C GLY A 99 11.56 14.04 0.38
N PHE A 100 11.32 12.76 0.68
CA PHE A 100 10.12 12.03 0.23
C PHE A 100 8.84 12.82 0.52
N HIS A 101 8.67 13.31 1.75
CA HIS A 101 7.45 14.01 2.14
C HIS A 101 7.24 15.33 1.37
N SER A 102 8.32 16.08 1.15
CA SER A 102 8.27 17.34 0.39
C SER A 102 7.92 17.09 -1.08
N GLU A 103 8.49 16.05 -1.70
CA GLU A 103 8.19 15.72 -3.11
C GLU A 103 6.74 15.28 -3.28
N VAL A 104 6.25 14.39 -2.40
CA VAL A 104 4.85 13.94 -2.43
C VAL A 104 3.90 15.14 -2.25
N THR A 105 4.17 16.01 -1.28
CA THR A 105 3.35 17.20 -1.04
C THR A 105 3.39 18.19 -2.21
N SER A 106 4.56 18.35 -2.85
CA SER A 106 4.73 19.17 -4.05
C SER A 106 3.88 18.64 -5.22
N MET A 107 3.95 17.34 -5.48
CA MET A 107 3.13 16.70 -6.52
C MET A 107 1.64 16.85 -6.24
N LEU A 108 1.21 16.63 -5.00
CA LEU A 108 -0.18 16.77 -4.58
C LEU A 108 -0.72 18.19 -4.67
N ARG A 109 0.15 19.22 -4.69
CA ARG A 109 -0.25 20.60 -4.98
C ARG A 109 -0.37 20.89 -6.48
N SER A 110 0.33 20.10 -7.31
CA SER A 110 0.32 20.24 -8.77
C SER A 110 -0.89 19.56 -9.44
N VAL A 111 -1.46 18.56 -8.76
CA VAL A 111 -2.76 17.98 -9.11
C VAL A 111 -3.80 18.59 -8.18
N ASP A 112 -4.98 18.95 -8.69
CA ASP A 112 -6.08 19.39 -7.82
C ASP A 112 -6.33 18.32 -6.75
N PHE A 113 -6.28 18.69 -5.47
CA PHE A 113 -6.39 17.75 -4.33
C PHE A 113 -7.77 17.08 -4.25
N ASP A 114 -8.70 17.45 -5.13
CA ASP A 114 -10.01 16.81 -5.32
C ASP A 114 -9.98 15.54 -6.19
N PHE A 115 -8.91 14.74 -6.10
CA PHE A 115 -8.82 13.46 -6.81
C PHE A 115 -9.23 12.28 -5.93
N GLU A 116 -9.78 11.23 -6.54
CA GLU A 116 -10.14 9.97 -5.84
C GLU A 116 -8.92 9.06 -5.62
N CYS A 117 -8.07 8.95 -6.64
CA CYS A 117 -6.86 8.13 -6.60
C CYS A 117 -5.73 8.78 -7.39
N PHE A 118 -4.54 8.79 -6.80
CA PHE A 118 -3.28 9.18 -7.43
C PHE A 118 -2.26 8.04 -7.25
N PRO A 119 -2.26 7.07 -8.19
CA PRO A 119 -1.40 5.90 -8.09
C PRO A 119 0.08 6.26 -8.22
N VAL A 120 0.94 5.45 -7.58
CA VAL A 120 2.39 5.70 -7.67
C VAL A 120 2.89 5.49 -9.10
N LEU A 121 2.48 4.43 -9.80
CA LEU A 121 3.06 4.09 -11.10
C LEU A 121 2.00 3.86 -12.18
N ASN A 122 2.21 4.46 -13.35
CA ASN A 122 1.39 4.21 -14.53
C ASN A 122 1.53 2.74 -15.00
N PRO A 123 0.44 1.97 -15.14
CA PRO A 123 0.48 0.58 -15.59
C PRO A 123 0.97 0.38 -17.03
N GLN A 124 1.00 1.44 -17.86
CA GLN A 124 1.66 1.39 -19.17
C GLN A 124 3.19 1.27 -19.05
N VAL A 125 3.76 1.68 -17.91
CA VAL A 125 5.18 1.55 -17.58
C VAL A 125 5.44 0.25 -16.84
N SER A 126 4.72 0.00 -15.73
CA SER A 126 4.80 -1.21 -14.90
C SER A 126 3.63 -1.25 -13.91
N PRO A 127 3.25 -2.42 -13.34
CA PRO A 127 2.16 -2.52 -12.37
C PRO A 127 2.32 -1.52 -11.20
N THR A 128 1.20 -0.99 -10.69
CA THR A 128 1.14 0.08 -9.68
C THR A 128 1.74 -0.28 -8.33
N MET A 129 2.02 -1.57 -8.08
CA MET A 129 2.70 -2.05 -6.88
C MET A 129 1.92 -1.73 -5.59
N ASP A 130 0.60 -1.87 -5.56
CA ASP A 130 -0.27 -1.74 -4.38
C ASP A 130 -0.06 -0.40 -3.59
N MET A 131 0.35 0.69 -4.26
CA MET A 131 0.67 1.97 -3.62
C MET A 131 0.00 3.13 -4.35
N ALA A 132 -0.67 4.00 -3.58
CA ALA A 132 -1.32 5.20 -4.09
C ALA A 132 -1.66 6.14 -2.94
N VAL A 133 -1.84 7.42 -3.28
CA VAL A 133 -2.64 8.32 -2.45
C VAL A 133 -4.10 8.19 -2.88
N VAL A 134 -4.99 7.86 -1.97
CA VAL A 134 -6.42 7.68 -2.25
C VAL A 134 -7.26 8.52 -1.31
N SER A 135 -8.40 9.00 -1.80
CA SER A 135 -9.38 9.66 -0.94
C SER A 135 -10.03 8.62 0.00
N LEU A 136 -10.53 9.07 1.15
CA LEU A 136 -11.32 8.21 2.03
C LEU A 136 -12.64 7.78 1.37
N ASP A 137 -13.21 8.61 0.49
CA ASP A 137 -14.41 8.29 -0.27
C ASP A 137 -14.17 7.19 -1.31
N HIS A 138 -13.01 7.19 -1.96
CA HIS A 138 -12.56 6.11 -2.85
C HIS A 138 -12.43 4.79 -2.08
N ILE A 139 -11.82 4.81 -0.89
CA ILE A 139 -11.75 3.63 -0.01
C ILE A 139 -13.16 3.11 0.34
N LYS A 140 -14.11 4.02 0.60
CA LYS A 140 -15.51 3.66 0.88
C LYS A 140 -16.22 3.09 -0.34
N ALA A 141 -16.00 3.65 -1.53
CA ALA A 141 -16.58 3.17 -2.78
C ALA A 141 -16.15 1.72 -3.08
N TYR A 142 -14.94 1.34 -2.67
CA TYR A 142 -14.41 -0.03 -2.81
C TYR A 142 -14.72 -0.96 -1.64
N ARG A 143 -15.63 -0.60 -0.72
CA ARG A 143 -15.93 -1.39 0.48
C ARG A 143 -16.28 -2.84 0.18
N GLU A 144 -17.11 -3.11 -0.84
CA GLU A 144 -17.52 -4.48 -1.18
C GLU A 144 -16.32 -5.32 -1.62
N PHE A 145 -15.48 -4.78 -2.53
CA PHE A 145 -14.23 -5.41 -2.93
C PHE A 145 -13.30 -5.66 -1.73
N LEU A 146 -13.16 -4.67 -0.85
CA LEU A 146 -12.33 -4.77 0.36
C LEU A 146 -12.84 -5.85 1.33
N GLN A 147 -14.16 -6.07 1.42
CA GLN A 147 -14.73 -7.17 2.19
C GLN A 147 -14.49 -8.53 1.54
N GLU A 148 -14.55 -8.62 0.21
CA GLU A 148 -14.31 -9.87 -0.53
C GLU A 148 -12.86 -10.37 -0.36
N ILE A 149 -11.89 -9.46 -0.22
CA ILE A 149 -10.47 -9.80 0.00
C ILE A 149 -10.09 -9.98 1.47
N LYS A 150 -11.01 -9.73 2.41
CA LYS A 150 -10.74 -9.81 3.84
C LYS A 150 -10.73 -11.26 4.31
N LEU A 151 -9.55 -11.79 4.61
CA LEU A 151 -9.42 -13.12 5.21
C LEU A 151 -9.46 -13.03 6.74
N SER A 152 -10.61 -13.36 7.33
CA SER A 152 -10.79 -13.44 8.80
C SER A 152 -10.19 -14.70 9.40
N HIS A 153 -10.11 -15.77 8.61
CA HIS A 153 -9.41 -17.00 8.91
C HIS A 153 -8.59 -17.36 7.68
N PHE A 154 -7.33 -17.76 7.88
CA PHE A 154 -6.43 -18.03 6.77
C PHE A 154 -5.42 -19.10 7.14
N ASN A 155 -5.06 -19.89 6.14
CA ASN A 155 -3.85 -20.70 6.11
C ASN A 155 -2.93 -20.22 4.98
N ASP A 156 -1.82 -20.94 4.78
CA ASP A 156 -0.86 -20.64 3.72
C ASP A 156 -1.47 -20.62 2.32
N GLU A 157 -2.38 -21.55 2.01
CA GLU A 157 -3.03 -21.68 0.71
C GLU A 157 -3.99 -20.52 0.44
N ASP A 158 -4.77 -20.10 1.45
CA ASP A 158 -5.69 -18.97 1.34
C ASP A 158 -4.94 -17.66 1.04
N LEU A 159 -3.81 -17.43 1.72
CA LEU A 159 -2.96 -16.26 1.51
C LEU A 159 -2.26 -16.29 0.13
N VAL A 160 -1.86 -17.48 -0.34
CA VAL A 160 -1.33 -17.70 -1.69
C VAL A 160 -2.39 -17.36 -2.74
N GLU A 161 -3.62 -17.83 -2.57
CA GLU A 161 -4.74 -17.56 -3.47
C GLU A 161 -5.09 -16.08 -3.48
N LEU A 162 -5.27 -15.48 -2.30
CA LEU A 162 -5.54 -14.06 -2.18
C LEU A 162 -4.44 -13.24 -2.87
N LYS A 163 -3.15 -13.56 -2.68
CA LYS A 163 -2.08 -12.82 -3.35
C LYS A 163 -2.15 -12.94 -4.86
N ARG A 164 -2.47 -14.12 -5.40
CA ARG A 164 -2.66 -14.30 -6.85
C ARG A 164 -3.82 -13.45 -7.36
N ASN A 165 -4.94 -13.46 -6.65
CA ASN A 165 -6.09 -12.64 -7.00
C ASN A 165 -5.75 -11.15 -6.98
N LEU A 166 -5.10 -10.67 -5.91
CA LEU A 166 -4.65 -9.28 -5.82
C LEU A 166 -3.68 -8.89 -6.94
N ILE A 167 -2.75 -9.76 -7.37
CA ILE A 167 -1.88 -9.47 -8.52
C ILE A 167 -2.69 -9.25 -9.81
N LEU A 168 -3.79 -10.00 -9.98
CA LEU A 168 -4.65 -9.90 -11.16
C LEU A 168 -5.62 -8.70 -11.07
N SER A 169 -5.93 -8.23 -9.87
CA SER A 169 -6.87 -7.13 -9.62
C SER A 169 -6.23 -5.85 -9.07
N GLU A 170 -4.89 -5.80 -8.95
CA GLU A 170 -4.12 -4.75 -8.26
C GLU A 170 -4.53 -3.35 -8.72
N ASN A 171 -4.63 -3.16 -10.03
CA ASN A 171 -4.95 -1.86 -10.61
C ASN A 171 -6.43 -1.49 -10.46
N LEU A 172 -7.32 -2.46 -10.21
CA LEU A 172 -8.74 -2.16 -10.08
C LEU A 172 -9.00 -1.31 -8.84
N PHE A 173 -8.45 -1.68 -7.68
CA PHE A 173 -8.61 -0.86 -6.46
C PHE A 173 -8.13 0.58 -6.67
N LEU A 174 -7.25 0.82 -7.64
CA LEU A 174 -6.75 2.15 -7.98
C LEU A 174 -7.58 2.86 -9.07
N GLY A 175 -8.79 2.37 -9.35
CA GLY A 175 -9.71 2.94 -10.35
C GLY A 175 -9.29 2.66 -11.80
N ILE A 176 -8.23 1.88 -12.03
CA ILE A 176 -7.71 1.67 -13.38
C ILE A 176 -8.43 0.49 -14.04
N ASN A 177 -9.00 0.76 -15.20
CA ASN A 177 -9.67 -0.26 -16.00
C ASN A 177 -8.64 -1.25 -16.57
N HIS A 178 -8.67 -2.49 -16.07
CA HIS A 178 -7.82 -3.57 -16.59
C HIS A 178 -8.48 -4.23 -17.82
N PRO A 179 -7.72 -4.83 -18.75
CA PRO A 179 -8.31 -5.67 -19.78
C PRO A 179 -9.09 -6.81 -19.13
N MET A 180 -10.36 -6.98 -19.53
CA MET A 180 -11.27 -7.99 -18.97
C MET A 180 -10.66 -9.41 -18.96
N GLU A 181 -9.75 -9.71 -19.89
CA GLU A 181 -9.08 -11.02 -19.97
C GLU A 181 -8.17 -11.35 -18.79
N ILE A 182 -7.56 -10.35 -18.16
CA ILE A 182 -6.72 -10.55 -16.95
C ILE A 182 -7.63 -10.75 -15.73
N GLN A 183 -8.72 -9.97 -15.64
CA GLN A 183 -9.70 -10.09 -14.56
C GLN A 183 -10.44 -11.43 -14.58
N ARG A 184 -10.75 -11.99 -15.76
CA ARG A 184 -11.38 -13.33 -15.88
C ARG A 184 -10.59 -14.46 -15.24
N LYS A 185 -9.29 -14.26 -14.97
CA LYS A 185 -8.43 -15.25 -14.30
C LYS A 185 -8.45 -15.11 -12.77
N SER A 186 -9.02 -14.03 -12.24
CA SER A 186 -9.22 -13.85 -10.81
C SER A 186 -10.57 -14.44 -10.40
N ASN A 187 -10.61 -15.01 -9.20
CA ASN A 187 -11.86 -15.45 -8.58
C ASN A 187 -12.66 -14.28 -7.99
N ILE A 188 -12.04 -13.09 -7.86
CA ILE A 188 -12.71 -11.89 -7.34
C ILE A 188 -13.41 -11.19 -8.49
N LYS A 189 -14.73 -11.07 -8.39
CA LYS A 189 -15.52 -10.32 -9.38
C LYS A 189 -15.47 -8.84 -9.07
N ALA A 190 -14.38 -8.23 -9.47
CA ALA A 190 -14.06 -6.88 -9.08
C ALA A 190 -14.49 -5.92 -10.20
N ILE A 191 -15.54 -5.14 -9.95
CA ILE A 191 -16.11 -4.14 -10.88
C ILE A 191 -15.74 -2.74 -10.38
N LEU A 192 -15.45 -1.83 -11.30
CA LEU A 192 -15.24 -0.42 -10.99
C LEU A 192 -16.55 0.15 -10.41
N PRO A 193 -16.57 0.70 -9.18
CA PRO A 193 -17.79 1.27 -8.61
C PRO A 193 -18.33 2.43 -9.46
N ASP A 194 -19.65 2.61 -9.44
CA ASP A 194 -20.30 3.72 -10.14
C ASP A 194 -19.74 5.06 -9.66
N GLY A 195 -19.43 5.96 -10.60
CA GLY A 195 -18.89 7.28 -10.30
C GLY A 195 -17.38 7.34 -10.11
N VAL A 196 -16.66 6.21 -10.00
CA VAL A 196 -15.20 6.20 -9.94
C VAL A 196 -14.64 6.37 -11.35
N ALA A 197 -13.95 7.49 -11.59
CA ALA A 197 -13.26 7.75 -12.85
C ALA A 197 -11.83 7.16 -12.82
N PRO A 198 -11.33 6.59 -13.94
CA PRO A 198 -9.94 6.15 -14.02
C PRO A 198 -8.95 7.30 -13.79
N PRO A 199 -7.87 7.07 -13.02
CA PRO A 199 -6.88 8.09 -12.76
C PRO A 199 -6.18 8.49 -14.06
N ARG A 200 -5.99 9.80 -14.22
CA ARG A 200 -5.27 10.39 -15.37
C ARG A 200 -3.84 10.79 -15.03
N ASN A 201 -3.58 11.02 -13.75
CA ASN A 201 -2.27 11.40 -13.24
C ASN A 201 -1.69 10.23 -12.46
N PHE A 202 -0.37 10.05 -12.56
CA PHE A 202 0.42 9.10 -11.80
C PHE A 202 1.64 9.81 -11.24
N MET A 203 2.16 9.38 -10.09
CA MET A 203 3.39 9.98 -9.54
C MET A 203 4.61 9.67 -10.43
N ILE A 204 4.58 8.52 -11.10
CA ILE A 204 5.60 8.01 -12.01
C ILE A 204 4.97 7.70 -13.37
N ASN A 205 5.50 8.32 -14.42
CA ASN A 205 4.97 8.22 -15.78
C ASN A 205 5.97 7.71 -16.81
N SER A 206 7.25 7.59 -16.45
CA SER A 206 8.30 7.05 -17.32
C SER A 206 9.06 5.90 -16.69
N ILE A 207 9.57 4.98 -17.50
CA ILE A 207 10.44 3.89 -17.03
C ILE A 207 11.78 4.42 -16.49
N ASP A 208 12.28 5.54 -17.03
CA ASP A 208 13.56 6.15 -16.62
C ASP A 208 13.52 6.75 -15.20
N GLU A 209 12.31 6.97 -14.69
CA GLU A 209 12.01 7.40 -13.32
C GLU A 209 12.06 6.24 -12.31
N VAL A 210 12.25 5.00 -12.79
CA VAL A 210 12.31 3.79 -11.97
C VAL A 210 13.67 3.11 -12.13
N GLU A 211 14.45 3.00 -11.06
CA GLU A 211 15.66 2.19 -11.04
C GLU A 211 15.39 0.82 -10.44
N VAL A 212 15.85 -0.24 -11.10
CA VAL A 212 15.66 -1.61 -10.63
C VAL A 212 17.00 -2.28 -10.39
N GLU A 213 17.24 -2.63 -9.14
CA GLU A 213 18.39 -3.44 -8.73
C GLU A 213 17.94 -4.82 -8.23
N TYR A 214 18.84 -5.79 -8.34
CA TYR A 214 18.64 -7.12 -7.78
C TYR A 214 19.74 -7.48 -6.81
N ARG A 215 19.36 -7.71 -5.54
CA ARG A 215 20.27 -8.06 -4.45
C ARG A 215 20.04 -9.50 -4.00
N LYS A 216 21.07 -10.13 -3.41
CA LYS A 216 20.93 -11.43 -2.74
C LYS A 216 20.61 -11.18 -1.26
N TYR A 217 19.57 -11.81 -0.74
CA TYR A 217 19.19 -11.76 0.67
C TYR A 217 18.78 -13.15 1.15
N LYS A 218 19.45 -13.71 2.18
CA LYS A 218 19.21 -15.06 2.72
C LYS A 218 18.99 -16.13 1.63
N ARG A 219 19.91 -16.19 0.64
CA ARG A 219 19.86 -17.07 -0.56
C ARG A 219 18.69 -16.84 -1.54
N LYS A 220 17.85 -15.83 -1.32
CA LYS A 220 16.78 -15.39 -2.22
C LYS A 220 17.23 -14.15 -3.01
N LYS A 221 16.62 -13.93 -4.18
CA LYS A 221 16.83 -12.72 -4.99
C LYS A 221 15.76 -11.68 -4.60
N LEU A 222 16.20 -10.50 -4.23
CA LEU A 222 15.39 -9.35 -3.84
C LEU A 222 15.44 -8.33 -4.98
N LYS A 223 14.28 -7.92 -5.47
CA LYS A 223 14.11 -6.77 -6.37
C LYS A 223 13.98 -5.53 -5.51
N GLN A 224 14.77 -4.52 -5.82
CA GLN A 224 14.66 -3.18 -5.28
C GLN A 224 14.23 -2.28 -6.41
N SER A 225 13.09 -1.62 -6.27
CA SER A 225 12.57 -0.64 -7.24
C SER A 225 12.63 0.74 -6.57
N HIS A 226 13.43 1.64 -7.11
CA HIS A 226 13.54 3.01 -6.63
C HIS A 226 12.76 3.96 -7.55
N PHE A 227 11.81 4.71 -6.99
CA PHE A 227 10.96 5.67 -7.67
C PHE A 227 11.53 7.08 -7.43
N LYS A 228 12.36 7.57 -8.38
CA LYS A 228 13.14 8.81 -8.20
C LYS A 228 12.27 10.04 -7.88
N PRO A 229 11.17 10.31 -8.60
CA PRO A 229 10.36 11.51 -8.41
C PRO A 229 9.81 11.72 -7.00
N ILE A 230 9.60 10.64 -6.24
CA ILE A 230 9.11 10.72 -4.86
C ILE A 230 10.16 10.26 -3.85
N ASN A 231 11.37 9.90 -4.28
CA ASN A 231 12.42 9.31 -3.45
C ASN A 231 11.92 8.15 -2.56
N LEU A 232 11.18 7.22 -3.16
CA LEU A 232 10.65 6.04 -2.47
C LEU A 232 11.33 4.79 -3.01
N THR A 233 11.69 3.86 -2.15
CA THR A 233 12.23 2.55 -2.56
C THR A 233 11.30 1.44 -2.08
N LYS A 234 10.87 0.54 -2.98
CA LYS A 234 10.10 -0.66 -2.63
C LYS A 234 10.94 -1.92 -2.79
N TYR A 235 10.91 -2.76 -1.78
CA TYR A 235 11.58 -4.06 -1.76
C TYR A 235 10.58 -5.18 -2.04
N GLN A 236 10.85 -6.01 -3.04
CA GLN A 236 10.00 -7.12 -3.43
C GLN A 236 10.85 -8.36 -3.67
N ARG A 237 10.51 -9.51 -3.08
CA ARG A 237 11.23 -10.75 -3.42
C ARG A 237 10.89 -11.17 -4.85
N THR A 238 11.89 -11.47 -5.68
CA THR A 238 11.62 -11.91 -7.06
C THR A 238 11.05 -13.31 -7.03
N HIS A 239 9.87 -13.50 -7.61
CA HIS A 239 9.28 -14.82 -7.78
C HIS A 239 9.80 -15.50 -9.05
N ARG A 240 10.39 -16.69 -8.92
CA ARG A 240 10.44 -17.66 -10.02
C ARG A 240 9.31 -18.66 -9.77
N GLY A 241 8.16 -18.41 -10.41
CA GLY A 241 7.06 -19.39 -10.54
C GLY A 241 6.03 -19.37 -9.41
N LEU A 242 4.76 -19.45 -9.80
CA LEU A 242 3.54 -19.49 -8.96
C LEU A 242 3.49 -20.60 -7.88
N LYS A 243 4.47 -21.51 -7.84
CA LYS A 243 4.44 -22.75 -7.03
C LYS A 243 5.07 -22.64 -5.63
N ARG A 244 5.72 -21.52 -5.28
CA ARG A 244 6.28 -21.31 -3.93
C ARG A 244 6.15 -19.85 -3.52
N ILE A 245 4.91 -19.36 -3.41
CA ILE A 245 4.60 -18.05 -2.81
C ILE A 245 4.99 -18.12 -1.33
N VAL A 246 6.26 -17.90 -1.04
CA VAL A 246 6.76 -17.99 0.32
C VAL A 246 6.16 -16.83 1.10
N MET A 247 5.23 -17.16 1.98
CA MET A 247 4.83 -16.36 3.14
C MET A 247 5.96 -16.27 4.18
N ASP A 248 7.22 -16.19 3.72
CA ASP A 248 8.33 -15.91 4.62
C ASP A 248 8.33 -14.42 4.83
N CYS A 249 7.57 -14.05 5.83
CA CYS A 249 7.53 -12.78 6.51
C CYS A 249 8.81 -12.50 7.32
N ASP A 250 9.95 -13.07 6.92
CA ASP A 250 11.28 -12.63 7.35
C ASP A 250 11.55 -11.25 6.73
N GLY A 251 10.83 -10.24 7.23
CA GLY A 251 10.93 -8.82 6.89
C GLY A 251 12.24 -8.18 7.35
N GLY A 252 13.33 -8.95 7.39
CA GLY A 252 14.64 -8.33 7.54
C GLY A 252 14.92 -7.53 6.27
N PHE A 253 15.07 -6.22 6.45
CA PHE A 253 15.77 -5.38 5.51
C PHE A 253 17.17 -5.99 5.29
N PRO A 254 17.73 -5.93 4.06
CA PRO A 254 19.15 -6.15 3.92
C PRO A 254 19.87 -5.12 4.81
N ASP A 255 20.78 -5.58 5.68
CA ASP A 255 21.70 -4.67 6.36
C ASP A 255 22.46 -3.83 5.30
N PRO A 256 22.81 -2.57 5.63
CA PRO A 256 23.51 -1.66 4.72
C PRO A 256 24.72 -2.27 4.01
#